data_AF-A0A351FKX4-F1
#
_entry.id   AF-A0A351FKX4-F1
#
_cell.length_a   1.000
_cell.length_b   1.000
_cell.length_c   1.000
_cell.angle_alpha   90.00
_cell.angle_beta   90.00
_cell.angle_gamma   90.00
#
_symmetry.space_group_name_H-M   'P 1'
#
loop_
_entity.id
_entity.type
_entity.pdbx_description
1 polymer ?
#
loop_
_entity_poly.entity_id
_entity_poly.type
_entity_poly.pdbx_seq_one_letter_code
_entity_poly.pdbx_strand_id
1 'polypeptide(L)' 'MKKRLARLNEQLRRELSELIRTRVRDPRVGLVTITGVEVAADLG' A
#
# COMPACT_ATOMS: atom_id res chain seq x y z
N MET A 1 3.49 -6.08 19.80
CA MET A 1 2.50 -5.52 18.86
C MET A 1 3.13 -4.73 17.70
N LYS A 2 4.08 -3.80 17.90
CA LYS A 2 4.71 -3.01 16.80
C LYS A 2 5.28 -3.82 15.62
N LYS A 3 5.91 -4.97 15.85
CA LYS A 3 6.45 -5.84 14.79
C LYS A 3 5.37 -6.46 13.87
N ARG A 4 4.17 -6.74 14.38
CA ARG A 4 3.06 -7.30 13.58
C ARG A 4 2.53 -6.23 12.63
N LEU A 5 2.29 -5.03 13.14
CA LEU A 5 1.82 -3.89 12.35
C LEU A 5 2.83 -3.51 11.26
N ALA A 6 4.13 -3.44 11.59
CA ALA A 6 5.16 -3.13 10.60
C ALA A 6 5.22 -4.14 9.44
N ARG A 7 5.06 -5.44 9.73
CA ARG A 7 4.98 -6.48 8.69
C ARG A 7 3.71 -6.35 7.84
N LEU A 8 2.58 -6.08 8.48
CA LEU A 8 1.31 -5.86 7.80
C LEU A 8 1.39 -4.65 6.84
N ASN A 9 1.98 -3.54 7.30
CA ASN A 9 2.19 -2.35 6.48
C ASN A 9 3.06 -2.65 5.26
N GLU A 10 4.14 -3.40 5.43
CA GLU A 10 5.02 -3.77 4.31
C GLU A 10 4.31 -4.70 3.32
N GLN A 11 3.52 -5.66 3.81
CA GLN A 11 2.70 -6.52 2.95
C GLN A 11 1.68 -5.71 2.15
N LEU A 12 0.92 -4.83 2.80
CA LEU A 12 -0.07 -3.97 2.14
C LEU A 12 0.58 -3.03 1.13
N ARG A 13 1.75 -2.46 1.47
CA ARG A 13 2.49 -1.60 0.54
C ARG A 13 2.83 -2.35 -0.75
N ARG A 14 3.28 -3.60 -0.64
CA ARG A 14 3.63 -4.42 -1.80
C ARG A 14 2.41 -4.76 -2.65
N GLU A 15 1.33 -5.23 -2.03
CA GLU A 15 0.09 -5.58 -2.74
C GLU A 15 -0.57 -4.36 -3.41
N LEU A 16 -0.70 -3.25 -2.70
CA LEU A 16 -1.26 -2.01 -3.26
C LEU A 16 -0.41 -1.48 -4.41
N SER A 17 0.92 -1.61 -4.32
CA SER A 17 1.82 -1.18 -5.41
C SER A 17 1.65 -2.02 -6.67
N GLU A 18 1.35 -3.32 -6.53
CA GLU A 18 1.05 -4.21 -7.65
C GLU A 18 -0.34 -3.94 -8.22
N LEU A 19 -1.32 -3.73 -7.33
CA LEU A 19 -2.71 -3.43 -7.72
C LEU A 19 -2.80 -2.11 -8.49
N ILE A 20 -2.15 -1.05 -7.99
CA ILE A 20 -2.15 0.25 -8.65
C ILE A 20 -1.51 0.14 -10.05
N ARG A 21 -0.36 -0.54 -10.15
CA ARG A 21 0.33 -0.72 -11.44
C ARG A 21 -0.51 -1.50 -12.46
N THR A 22 -1.30 -2.46 -12.02
CA THR A 22 -2.08 -3.34 -12.91
C THR A 22 -3.46 -2.79 -13.25
N ARG A 23 -4.09 -2.07 -12.32
CA ARG A 23 -5.51 -1.68 -12.41
C ARG A 23 -5.73 -0.19 -12.69
N VAL A 24 -4.78 0.69 -12.35
CA VAL A 24 -4.93 2.12 -12.63
C VAL A 24 -4.56 2.39 -14.08
N ARG A 25 -5.56 2.71 -14.89
CA ARG A 25 -5.43 3.11 -16.30
C ARG A 25 -6.16 4.42 -16.55
N ASP A 26 -5.85 5.45 -15.77
CA ASP A 26 -6.35 6.80 -16.05
C ASP A 26 -5.29 7.55 -16.88
N PRO A 27 -5.59 7.94 -18.14
CA PRO A 27 -4.65 8.64 -19.01
C PRO A 27 -4.22 10.03 -18.48
N ARG A 28 -4.89 10.57 -17.45
CA ARG A 28 -4.54 11.82 -16.79
C ARG A 28 -3.59 11.61 -15.60
N VAL A 29 -3.38 10.37 -15.18
CA VAL A 29 -2.53 10.00 -14.05
C VAL A 29 -1.34 9.22 -14.59
N GLY A 30 -0.13 9.75 -14.40
CA GLY A 30 1.12 9.11 -14.81
C GLY A 30 1.54 7.96 -13.90
N LEU A 31 2.84 7.70 -13.83
CA LEU A 31 3.40 6.67 -12.94
C LEU A 31 3.15 7.01 -11.46
N VAL A 32 2.38 6.19 -10.75
CA VAL A 32 2.06 6.37 -9.33
C VAL A 32 2.98 5.51 -8.47
N THR A 33 3.56 6.10 -7.42
CA THR A 33 4.37 5.40 -6.41
C THR A 33 3.75 5.57 -5.03
N ILE A 34 3.66 4.49 -4.26
CA ILE A 34 3.17 4.52 -2.87
C ILE A 34 4.31 4.93 -1.94
N THR A 35 4.14 6.05 -1.24
CA THR A 35 5.15 6.60 -0.31
C THR A 35 5.01 6.06 1.12
N GLY A 36 3.83 5.58 1.50
CA GLY A 36 3.58 5.02 2.82
C GLY A 36 2.22 4.34 2.91
N VAL A 37 2.08 3.47 3.91
CA VAL A 37 0.82 2.82 4.28
C VAL A 37 0.67 2.92 5.79
N GLU A 38 -0.44 3.50 6.23
CA GLU A 38 -0.84 3.59 7.62
C GLU A 38 -2.05 2.69 7.85
N VAL A 39 -1.97 1.84 8.85
CA VAL A 39 -3.04 0.91 9.22
C VAL A 39 -3.56 1.33 10.59
N ALA A 40 -4.89 1.34 10.72
CA ALA A 40 -5.55 1.69 11.97
C ALA A 40 -5.12 0.77 13.11
N ALA A 41 -5.05 1.34 14.32
CA ALA A 41 -4.50 0.67 15.49
C ALA A 41 -5.34 -0.52 15.99
N ASP A 42 -6.60 -0.60 15.57
CA ASP A 42 -7.56 -1.67 15.89
C ASP A 42 -7.37 -2.95 15.06
N LEU A 43 -6.66 -2.87 13.93
CA LEU A 43 -6.26 -4.01 13.10
C LEU A 43 -4.99 -4.73 13.62
N GLY A 44 -4.36 -4.21 14.68
CA GLY A 44 -3.03 -4.60 15.22
C GLY A 44 -3.01 -5.56 16.40
#